data_AF-A0A3D6BRE2-F1
#
_entry.id   AF-A0A3D6BRE2-F1
#
_cell.length_a   1.000
_cell.length_b   1.000
_cell.length_c   1.000
_cell.angle_alpha   90.00
_cell.angle_beta   90.00
_cell.angle_gamma   90.00
#
_symmetry.space_group_name_H-M   'P 1'
#
loop_
_entity.id
_entity.type
_entity.pdbx_description
1 polymer ?
#
loop_
_entity_poly.entity_id
_entity_poly.type
_entity_poly.pdbx_seq_one_letter_code
_entity_poly.pdbx_strand_id
1 'polypeptide(L)' 'DNGLLAKPTHGNIIRFAPPLVMNEEQLLDCVSIIIKTLKQFEN' A
#
# COMPACT_ATOMS: atom_id res chain seq x y z
N ASP A 1 7.87 -7.01 3.17
CA ASP A 1 9.20 -6.37 3.03
C ASP A 1 9.24 -5.00 2.32
N ASN A 2 8.13 -4.26 2.21
CA ASN A 2 8.14 -2.83 1.80
C ASN A 2 7.46 -1.91 2.84
N GLY A 3 7.47 -2.26 4.14
CA GLY A 3 6.94 -1.42 5.22
C GLY A 3 5.39 -1.33 5.34
N LEU A 4 4.63 -1.86 4.39
CA LEU A 4 3.16 -1.90 4.43
C LEU A 4 2.63 -3.28 4.84
N LEU A 5 1.85 -3.32 5.93
CA LEU A 5 1.09 -4.49 6.36
C LEU A 5 -0.23 -4.53 5.59
N ALA A 6 -0.36 -5.46 4.66
CA ALA A 6 -1.59 -5.67 3.91
C ALA A 6 -2.09 -7.10 4.09
N LYS A 7 -3.39 -7.25 4.36
CA LYS A 7 -4.04 -8.57 4.40
C LYS A 7 -4.65 -8.86 3.03
N PRO A 8 -4.27 -9.98 2.38
CA PRO A 8 -4.96 -10.41 1.17
C PRO A 8 -6.38 -10.86 1.54
N THR A 9 -7.37 -10.37 0.82
CA THR A 9 -8.77 -10.78 0.96
C THR A 9 -9.31 -11.22 -0.40
N HIS A 10 -10.02 -12.35 -0.44
CA HIS A 10 -10.63 -12.91 -1.64
C HIS A 10 -9.68 -13.09 -2.85
N GLY A 11 -8.43 -13.51 -2.60
CA GLY A 11 -7.45 -13.87 -3.64
C GLY A 11 -6.86 -12.71 -4.46
N ASN A 12 -7.63 -11.65 -4.70
CA ASN A 12 -7.30 -10.58 -5.65
C ASN A 12 -7.44 -9.16 -5.06
N ILE A 13 -7.87 -9.00 -3.80
CA ILE A 13 -8.11 -7.69 -3.19
C ILE A 13 -7.13 -7.43 -2.05
N ILE A 14 -6.38 -6.35 -2.18
CA ILE A 14 -5.49 -5.82 -1.13
C ILE A 14 -6.24 -4.73 -0.37
N ARG A 15 -6.53 -4.97 0.92
CA ARG A 15 -7.19 -3.99 1.78
C ARG A 15 -6.16 -3.21 2.58
N PHE A 16 -6.08 -1.91 2.34
CA PHE A 16 -5.31 -0.98 3.14
C PHE A 16 -6.20 -0.35 4.21
N ALA A 17 -5.80 -0.46 5.47
CA ALA A 17 -6.47 0.16 6.61
C ALA A 17 -5.50 1.13 7.29
N PRO A 18 -5.29 2.32 6.71
CA PRO A 18 -4.43 3.32 7.34
C PRO A 18 -5.04 3.79 8.68
N PRO A 19 -4.21 4.13 9.68
CA PRO A 19 -4.70 4.68 10.94
C PRO A 19 -5.33 6.06 10.71
N LEU A 20 -6.39 6.38 11.45
CA LEU A 20 -7.12 7.66 11.37
C LEU A 20 -6.28 8.89 11.78
N VAL A 21 -5.06 8.68 12.22
CA VAL A 21 -4.11 9.71 12.70
C VAL A 21 -3.08 10.08 11.62
N MET A 22 -3.14 9.44 10.45
CA MET A 22 -2.19 9.67 9.34
C MET A 22 -2.36 11.08 8.74
N ASN A 23 -1.24 11.76 8.47
CA ASN A 23 -1.23 13.05 7.76
C ASN A 23 -1.11 12.86 6.23
N GLU A 24 -1.27 13.94 5.48
CA GLU A 24 -1.26 13.91 4.00
C GLU A 24 0.07 13.37 3.44
N GLU A 25 1.20 13.77 4.01
CA GLU A 25 2.53 13.35 3.59
C GLU A 25 2.72 11.83 3.75
N GLN A 26 2.34 11.28 4.90
CA GLN A 26 2.38 9.84 5.16
C GLN A 26 1.46 9.05 4.24
N LEU A 27 0.32 9.62 3.86
CA LEU A 27 -0.59 9.00 2.89
C LEU A 27 0.06 8.95 1.50
N LEU A 28 0.66 10.05 1.07
CA LEU A 28 1.38 10.13 -0.22
C LEU A 28 2.56 9.16 -0.26
N ASP A 29 3.30 9.03 0.85
CA ASP A 29 4.38 8.05 0.99
C ASP A 29 3.84 6.62 0.86
N CYS A 30 2.73 6.29 1.52
CA CYS A 30 2.10 4.98 1.40
C CYS A 30 1.67 4.67 -0.05
N VAL A 31 1.07 5.64 -0.73
CA VAL A 31 0.67 5.50 -2.15
C VAL A 31 1.90 5.31 -3.04
N SER A 32 2.99 6.03 -2.79
CA SER A 32 4.23 5.91 -3.55
C SER A 32 4.80 4.47 -3.50
N ILE A 33 4.73 3.83 -2.33
CA ILE A 33 5.19 2.45 -2.12
C ILE A 33 4.31 1.46 -2.88
N ILE A 34 2.99 1.67 -2.90
CA ILE A 34 2.05 0.84 -3.67
C ILE A 34 2.38 0.94 -5.16
N ILE A 35 2.52 2.15 -5.70
CA ILE A 35 2.85 2.38 -7.11
C ILE A 35 4.19 1.72 -7.46
N LYS A 36 5.22 1.91 -6.63
CA LYS A 36 6.53 1.30 -6.84
C LYS A 36 6.44 -0.23 -6.87
N THR A 37 5.66 -0.81 -5.96
CA THR A 37 5.46 -2.26 -5.90
C THR A 37 4.76 -2.75 -7.17
N LEU A 38 3.68 -2.09 -7.61
CA LEU A 38 2.97 -2.47 -8.84
C LEU A 38 3.87 -2.37 -10.09
N LYS A 39 4.66 -1.30 -10.20
CA LYS A 39 5.63 -1.13 -11.30
C LYS A 39 6.69 -2.22 -11.36
N GLN A 40 7.05 -2.84 -10.22
CA GLN A 40 8.00 -3.95 -10.22
C GLN A 40 7.44 -5.23 -10.87
N PHE A 41 6.12 -5.38 -10.96
CA PHE A 41 5.44 -6.51 -11.59
C PHE A 41 4.98 -6.23 -13.03
N GLU A 42 5.28 -5.04 -13.56
CA GLU A 42 4.89 -4.62 -14.93
C GLU A 42 5.85 -5.14 -16.02
N ASN A 43 6.78 -6.05 -15.69
CA ASN A 43 7.74 -6.67 -16.61
C ASN A 43 7.38 -8.12 -16.93
#